data_AF-A0A520R2S3-F1
#
_entry.id   AF-A0A520R2S3-F1
#
_cell.length_a   1.000
_cell.length_b   1.000
_cell.length_c   1.000
_cell.angle_alpha   90.00
_cell.angle_beta   90.00
_cell.angle_gamma   90.00
#
_symmetry.space_group_name_H-M   'P 1'
#
loop_
_entity.id
_entity.type
_entity.pdbx_description
1 polymer ?
#
loop_
_entity_poly.entity_id
_entity_poly.type
_entity_poly.pdbx_seq_one_letter_code
_entity_poly.pdbx_strand_id
1 'polypeptide(L)'
;MTENNPASANSVHTAVPESSKEGNASAAAVSLAYLAAAPLVIAAVLVASKTSDSALLLTFMGIYGAALIVFFGGVRWGVAVMAGNGPSFRSLIGAVLPLVAALPLFALQNPIVQFPAIMTIVGVVLVDDLIATRRGSGAPAWYLGVRLPLTALIEVSFLVALVSFGA
;
A
#
# COMPACT_ATOMS: atom_id res chain seq x y z
N MET A 1 -66.28 -23.07 2.01
CA MET A 1 -64.89 -23.54 2.10
C MET A 1 -64.16 -22.87 0.94
N THR A 2 -63.62 -21.66 1.18
CA THR A 2 -62.17 -21.39 1.34
C THR A 2 -61.45 -21.68 0.01
N GLU A 3 -60.82 -20.74 -0.69
CA GLU A 3 -60.08 -19.58 -0.24
C GLU A 3 -59.76 -18.67 -1.45
N ASN A 4 -59.66 -17.36 -1.20
CA ASN A 4 -59.02 -16.40 -2.10
C ASN A 4 -57.54 -16.79 -2.28
N ASN A 5 -56.97 -16.63 -3.49
CA ASN A 5 -55.54 -16.35 -3.58
C ASN A 5 -55.31 -15.05 -4.36
N PRO A 6 -54.93 -13.95 -3.67
CA PRO A 6 -54.66 -12.66 -4.28
C PRO A 6 -53.25 -12.62 -4.88
N ALA A 7 -53.02 -11.60 -5.69
CA ALA A 7 -51.74 -11.18 -6.23
C ALA A 7 -50.54 -11.38 -5.29
N SER A 8 -49.41 -11.83 -5.85
CA SER A 8 -48.10 -11.37 -5.40
C SER A 8 -47.05 -11.54 -6.49
N ALA A 9 -46.85 -10.43 -7.19
CA ALA A 9 -45.57 -9.95 -7.69
C ALA A 9 -44.65 -10.98 -8.37
N ASN A 10 -44.68 -10.96 -9.71
CA ASN A 10 -43.44 -10.99 -10.48
C ASN A 10 -42.57 -9.81 -10.01
N SER A 11 -41.83 -9.98 -8.92
CA SER A 11 -40.67 -9.14 -8.63
C SER A 11 -39.64 -9.52 -9.67
N VAL A 12 -39.61 -8.71 -10.73
CA VAL A 12 -38.44 -8.50 -11.55
C VAL A 12 -37.30 -8.17 -10.59
N HIS A 13 -36.59 -9.22 -10.13
CA HIS A 13 -35.26 -9.06 -9.60
C HIS A 13 -34.41 -8.73 -10.84
N THR A 14 -34.43 -7.47 -11.23
CA THR A 14 -33.35 -6.90 -12.02
C THR A 14 -32.10 -7.18 -11.21
N ALA A 15 -31.35 -8.21 -11.65
CA ALA A 15 -29.98 -8.38 -11.24
C ALA A 15 -29.28 -7.08 -11.61
N VAL A 16 -29.06 -6.21 -10.62
CA VAL A 16 -28.17 -5.07 -10.78
C VAL A 16 -26.84 -5.69 -11.19
N PRO A 17 -26.27 -5.35 -12.35
CA PRO A 17 -24.99 -5.92 -12.76
C PRO A 17 -23.92 -5.51 -11.74
N GLU A 18 -23.50 -6.49 -10.94
CA GLU A 18 -22.46 -6.40 -9.90
C GLU A 18 -21.15 -5.79 -10.45
N SER A 19 -20.95 -5.95 -11.76
CA SER A 19 -19.87 -5.39 -12.58
C SER A 19 -19.59 -3.89 -12.43
N SER A 20 -20.61 -3.06 -12.13
CA SER A 20 -20.41 -1.60 -12.03
C SER A 20 -19.76 -1.13 -10.72
N LYS A 21 -19.87 -1.91 -9.64
CA LYS A 21 -19.28 -1.54 -8.33
C LYS A 21 -17.79 -1.87 -8.25
N GLU A 22 -17.35 -2.95 -8.89
CA GLU A 22 -15.95 -3.39 -8.87
C GLU A 22 -15.02 -2.41 -9.60
N GLY A 23 -15.47 -1.81 -10.71
CA GLY A 23 -14.68 -0.83 -11.47
C GLY A 23 -14.37 0.45 -10.69
N ASN A 24 -15.37 0.99 -9.98
CA ASN A 24 -15.22 2.23 -9.20
C ASN A 24 -14.40 2.02 -7.92
N ALA A 25 -14.56 0.88 -7.24
CA ALA A 25 -13.79 0.55 -6.05
C ALA A 25 -12.29 0.40 -6.34
N SER A 26 -11.94 -0.18 -7.49
CA SER A 26 -10.55 -0.29 -7.95
C SER A 26 -9.93 1.09 -8.24
N ALA A 27 -10.66 1.97 -8.94
CA ALA A 27 -10.18 3.32 -9.24
C ALA A 27 -9.94 4.17 -7.99
N ALA A 28 -10.83 4.07 -7.00
CA ALA A 28 -10.67 4.77 -5.72
C ALA A 28 -9.44 4.25 -4.95
N ALA A 29 -9.23 2.93 -4.89
CA ALA A 29 -8.07 2.32 -4.23
C ALA A 29 -6.76 2.75 -4.90
N VAL A 30 -6.71 2.74 -6.24
CA VAL A 30 -5.55 3.21 -7.02
C VAL A 30 -5.25 4.68 -6.73
N SER A 31 -6.28 5.53 -6.76
CA SER A 31 -6.13 6.98 -6.52
C SER A 31 -5.59 7.28 -5.11
N LEU A 32 -6.16 6.62 -4.09
CA LEU A 32 -5.70 6.77 -2.71
C LEU A 32 -4.28 6.25 -2.51
N ALA A 33 -3.89 5.18 -3.19
CA ALA A 33 -2.53 4.66 -3.12
C ALA A 33 -1.50 5.67 -3.68
N TYR A 34 -1.80 6.32 -4.80
CA TYR A 34 -0.93 7.39 -5.32
C TYR A 34 -0.95 8.64 -4.45
N LEU A 35 -2.11 8.99 -3.88
CA LEU A 35 -2.21 10.11 -2.95
C LEU A 35 -1.36 9.88 -1.70
N ALA A 36 -1.23 8.63 -1.23
CA ALA A 36 -0.33 8.28 -0.14
C ALA A 36 1.16 8.45 -0.50
N ALA A 37 1.54 8.50 -1.78
CA ALA A 37 2.91 8.83 -2.17
C ALA A 37 3.18 10.34 -2.16
N ALA A 38 2.14 11.16 -2.34
CA ALA A 38 2.27 12.59 -2.57
C ALA A 38 3.04 13.32 -1.45
N PRO A 39 2.82 13.07 -0.14
CA PRO A 39 3.60 13.74 0.91
C PRO A 39 5.10 13.48 0.81
N LEU A 40 5.49 12.26 0.43
CA LEU A 40 6.88 11.89 0.27
C LEU A 40 7.52 12.57 -0.96
N VAL A 41 6.79 12.61 -2.09
CA VAL A 41 7.24 13.29 -3.31
C VAL A 41 7.40 14.79 -3.07
N ILE A 42 6.43 15.43 -2.41
CA ILE A 42 6.48 16.85 -2.08
C ILE A 42 7.68 17.15 -1.18
N ALA A 43 7.90 16.34 -0.13
CA ALA A 43 9.05 16.52 0.76
C ALA A 43 10.38 16.38 0.01
N ALA A 44 10.51 15.41 -0.89
CA ALA A 44 11.72 15.23 -1.72
C ALA A 44 11.98 16.45 -2.62
N VAL A 45 10.95 17.01 -3.26
CA VAL A 45 11.06 18.22 -4.08
C VAL A 45 11.48 19.42 -3.23
N LEU A 46 10.91 19.59 -2.04
CA LEU A 46 11.27 20.70 -1.14
C LEU A 46 12.71 20.59 -0.61
N VAL A 47 13.19 19.38 -0.34
CA VAL A 47 14.60 19.12 -0.02
C VAL A 47 15.48 19.50 -1.21
N ALA A 48 15.11 19.09 -2.42
CA ALA A 48 15.86 19.38 -3.64
C ALA A 48 15.90 20.88 -4.00
N SER A 49 14.83 21.62 -3.73
CA SER A 49 14.76 23.06 -4.01
C SER A 49 15.49 23.94 -3.00
N LYS A 50 15.95 23.38 -1.86
CA LYS A 50 16.62 24.12 -0.78
C LYS A 50 15.79 25.31 -0.24
N THR A 51 14.45 25.23 -0.36
CA THR A 51 13.51 26.33 -0.01
C THR A 51 12.97 26.23 1.42
N SER A 52 13.32 25.19 2.17
CA SER A 52 12.74 24.89 3.48
C SER A 52 13.76 24.22 4.40
N ASP A 53 13.44 24.13 5.69
CA ASP A 53 14.26 23.42 6.67
C ASP A 53 14.42 21.94 6.28
N SER A 54 15.61 21.60 5.78
CA SER A 54 15.93 20.26 5.30
C SER A 54 15.94 19.23 6.43
N ALA A 55 16.27 19.61 7.67
CA ALA A 55 16.33 18.66 8.78
C ALA A 55 14.93 18.14 9.15
N LEU A 56 13.94 19.04 9.22
CA LEU A 56 12.56 18.66 9.47
C LEU A 56 12.00 17.79 8.34
N LEU A 57 12.27 18.15 7.08
CA LEU A 57 11.82 17.39 5.91
C LEU A 57 12.44 16.00 5.85
N LEU A 58 13.74 15.87 6.11
CA LEU A 58 14.43 14.58 6.13
C LEU A 58 13.89 13.68 7.26
N THR A 59 13.65 14.25 8.45
CA THR A 59 13.03 13.54 9.56
C THR A 59 11.61 13.07 9.20
N PHE A 60 10.81 13.95 8.59
CA PHE A 60 9.48 13.61 8.11
C PHE A 60 9.51 12.46 7.10
N MET A 61 10.40 12.53 6.10
CA MET A 61 10.54 11.48 5.08
C MET A 61 10.91 10.13 5.72
N GLY A 62 11.81 10.11 6.70
CA GLY A 62 12.20 8.89 7.41
C GLY A 62 11.03 8.25 8.16
N ILE A 63 10.30 9.05 8.95
CA ILE A 63 9.12 8.58 9.70
C ILE A 63 8.01 8.13 8.75
N TYR A 64 7.74 8.90 7.69
CA TYR A 64 6.69 8.60 6.73
C TYR A 64 7.01 7.34 5.91
N GLY A 65 8.26 7.16 5.49
CA GLY A 65 8.71 5.93 4.82
C GLY A 65 8.55 4.69 5.71
N ALA A 66 8.92 4.78 6.98
CA ALA A 66 8.68 3.71 7.96
C ALA A 66 7.18 3.41 8.12
N ALA A 67 6.34 4.46 8.21
CA ALA A 67 4.88 4.29 8.28
C ALA A 67 4.28 3.63 7.03
N LEU A 68 4.81 3.92 5.84
CA LEU A 68 4.40 3.24 4.61
C LEU A 68 4.73 1.74 4.63
N ILE A 69 5.90 1.36 5.16
CA ILE A 69 6.26 -0.06 5.34
C ILE A 69 5.27 -0.76 6.28
N VAL A 70 4.92 -0.11 7.41
CA VAL A 70 3.89 -0.60 8.33
C VAL A 70 2.54 -0.77 7.61
N PHE A 71 2.15 0.22 6.82
CA PHE A 71 0.92 0.19 6.03
C PHE A 71 0.92 -0.99 5.04
N PHE A 72 2.03 -1.26 4.35
CA PHE A 72 2.13 -2.43 3.46
C PHE A 72 1.97 -3.75 4.21
N GLY A 73 2.52 -3.88 5.42
CA GLY A 73 2.25 -5.02 6.31
C GLY A 73 0.76 -5.16 6.62
N GLY A 74 0.10 -4.05 6.95
CA GLY A 74 -1.34 -3.99 7.19
C GLY A 74 -2.18 -4.44 5.99
N VAL A 75 -1.83 -3.99 4.78
CA VAL A 75 -2.50 -4.42 3.54
C VAL A 75 -2.35 -5.93 3.33
N ARG A 76 -1.14 -6.47 3.50
CA ARG A 76 -0.89 -7.92 3.37
C ARG A 76 -1.66 -8.72 4.41
N TRP A 77 -1.79 -8.19 5.62
CA TRP A 77 -2.57 -8.83 6.67
C TRP A 77 -4.06 -8.85 6.31
N GLY A 78 -4.60 -7.73 5.84
CA GLY A 78 -5.97 -7.64 5.34
C GLY A 78 -6.26 -8.62 4.19
N VAL A 79 -5.37 -8.69 3.19
CA VAL A 79 -5.47 -9.66 2.07
C VAL A 79 -5.47 -11.10 2.60
N ALA A 80 -4.59 -11.43 3.56
CA ALA A 80 -4.54 -12.77 4.14
C ALA A 80 -5.83 -13.14 4.89
N VAL A 81 -6.45 -12.19 5.60
CA VAL A 81 -7.72 -12.38 6.32
C VAL A 81 -8.90 -12.56 5.36
N MET A 82 -8.90 -11.85 4.23
CA MET A 82 -9.97 -11.91 3.23
C MET A 82 -9.85 -13.09 2.25
N ALA A 83 -8.83 -13.95 2.38
CA ALA A 83 -8.63 -15.10 1.50
C ALA A 83 -9.81 -16.08 1.62
N GLY A 84 -10.35 -16.55 0.48
CA GLY A 84 -11.54 -17.42 0.45
C GLY A 84 -11.41 -18.77 1.18
N ASN A 85 -10.18 -19.24 1.39
CA ASN A 85 -9.88 -20.46 2.17
C ASN A 85 -9.62 -20.16 3.67
N GLY A 86 -9.80 -18.91 4.10
CA GLY A 86 -9.44 -18.42 5.43
C GLY A 86 -7.95 -18.07 5.60
N PRO A 87 -7.61 -17.34 6.67
CA PRO A 87 -6.22 -16.93 6.93
C PRO A 87 -5.36 -18.13 7.35
N SER A 88 -4.24 -18.34 6.67
CA SER A 88 -3.22 -19.29 7.12
C SER A 88 -2.25 -18.64 8.11
N PHE A 89 -1.75 -19.39 9.09
CA PHE A 89 -0.75 -18.88 10.04
C PHE A 89 0.49 -18.32 9.32
N ARG A 90 0.94 -19.00 8.26
CA ARG A 90 2.09 -18.59 7.45
C ARG A 90 1.85 -17.24 6.75
N SER A 91 0.65 -17.02 6.20
CA SER A 91 0.32 -15.74 5.54
C SER A 91 0.23 -14.59 6.54
N LEU A 92 -0.29 -14.84 7.75
CA LEU A 92 -0.35 -13.82 8.80
C LEU A 92 1.05 -13.45 9.32
N ILE A 93 1.93 -14.43 9.54
CA ILE A 93 3.34 -14.16 9.92
C ILE A 93 4.03 -13.34 8.82
N GLY A 94 3.88 -13.73 7.55
CA GLY A 94 4.48 -13.00 6.43
C GLY A 94 4.03 -11.54 6.37
N ALA A 95 2.76 -11.27 6.73
CA ALA A 95 2.21 -9.92 6.79
C ALA A 95 2.74 -9.08 7.97
N VAL A 96 3.24 -9.70 9.03
CA VAL A 96 3.85 -9.00 10.18
C VAL A 96 5.30 -8.59 9.89
N LEU A 97 5.99 -9.24 8.94
CA LEU A 97 7.39 -8.95 8.65
C LEU A 97 7.66 -7.48 8.28
N PRO A 98 6.88 -6.82 7.40
CA PRO A 98 7.10 -5.40 7.08
C PRO A 98 6.97 -4.52 8.33
N LEU A 99 5.96 -4.77 9.17
CA LEU A 99 5.78 -4.03 10.43
C LEU A 99 7.02 -4.15 11.32
N VAL A 100 7.50 -5.36 11.55
CA VAL A 100 8.69 -5.59 12.42
C VAL A 100 9.94 -4.96 11.81
N ALA A 101 10.11 -5.06 10.49
CA ALA A 101 11.24 -4.45 9.78
C ALA A 101 11.21 -2.91 9.84
N ALA A 102 10.04 -2.30 9.98
CA ALA A 102 9.90 -0.86 10.10
C ALA A 102 10.25 -0.30 11.49
N LEU A 103 10.13 -1.09 12.55
CA LEU A 103 10.31 -0.61 13.93
C LEU A 103 11.66 0.08 14.19
N PRO A 104 12.82 -0.49 13.77
CA PRO A 104 14.12 0.16 13.98
C PRO A 104 14.23 1.49 13.23
N LEU A 105 13.51 1.65 12.12
CA LEU A 105 13.58 2.85 11.28
C LEU A 105 13.02 4.08 11.98
N PHE A 106 12.11 3.93 12.94
CA PHE A 106 11.62 5.06 13.75
C PHE A 106 12.65 5.58 14.75
N ALA A 107 13.63 4.76 15.14
CA ALA A 107 14.71 5.16 16.05
C ALA A 107 15.95 5.69 15.29
N LEU A 108 16.11 5.35 14.02
CA LEU A 108 17.20 5.83 13.19
C LEU A 108 16.96 7.29 12.79
N GLN A 109 17.86 8.18 13.20
CA GLN A 109 17.78 9.62 12.88
C GLN A 109 18.77 10.06 11.80
N ASN A 110 19.68 9.17 11.36
CA ASN A 110 20.67 9.50 10.33
C ASN A 110 20.11 9.14 8.94
N PRO A 111 19.80 10.13 8.07
CA PRO A 111 19.21 9.89 6.75
C PRO A 111 20.09 9.05 5.83
N ILE A 112 21.43 9.12 5.98
CA ILE A 112 22.41 8.36 5.18
C ILE A 112 22.22 6.85 5.38
N VAL A 113 21.82 6.42 6.58
CA VAL A 113 21.59 5.01 6.91
C VAL A 113 20.12 4.65 6.79
N GLN A 114 19.23 5.53 7.25
CA GLN A 114 17.80 5.28 7.32
C GLN A 114 17.16 5.16 5.93
N PHE A 115 17.51 6.04 4.98
CA PHE A 115 16.86 6.04 3.66
C PHE A 115 17.22 4.80 2.84
N PRO A 116 18.49 4.37 2.73
CA PRO A 116 18.83 3.11 2.06
C PRO A 116 18.18 1.89 2.74
N ALA A 117 18.01 1.91 4.06
CA ALA A 117 17.30 0.84 4.77
C ALA A 117 15.81 0.79 4.39
N ILE A 118 15.13 1.95 4.35
CA ILE A 118 13.73 2.05 3.88
C ILE A 118 13.61 1.52 2.46
N MET A 119 14.45 2.03 1.54
CA MET A 119 14.48 1.61 0.13
C MET A 119 14.67 0.09 -0.01
N THR A 120 15.64 -0.47 0.73
CA THR A 120 15.89 -1.91 0.73
C THR A 120 14.67 -2.70 1.20
N ILE A 121 14.04 -2.29 2.30
CA ILE A 121 12.87 -2.97 2.85
C ILE A 121 11.68 -2.87 1.89
N VAL A 122 11.39 -1.69 1.34
CA VAL A 122 10.30 -1.50 0.37
C VAL A 122 10.53 -2.36 -0.88
N GLY A 123 11.75 -2.40 -1.41
CA GLY A 123 12.13 -3.28 -2.52
C GLY A 123 11.95 -4.77 -2.21
N VAL A 124 12.36 -5.22 -1.02
CA VAL A 124 12.15 -6.62 -0.57
C VAL A 124 10.66 -6.93 -0.45
N VAL A 125 9.85 -6.03 0.11
CA VAL A 125 8.40 -6.21 0.21
C VAL A 125 7.77 -6.32 -1.17
N LEU A 126 8.19 -5.51 -2.15
CA LEU A 126 7.72 -5.61 -3.54
C LEU A 126 8.06 -6.98 -4.15
N VAL A 127 9.29 -7.46 -3.98
CA VAL A 127 9.71 -8.78 -4.49
C VAL A 127 8.86 -9.89 -3.86
N ASP A 128 8.64 -9.82 -2.55
CA ASP A 128 7.83 -10.82 -1.85
C ASP A 128 6.36 -10.76 -2.25
N ASP A 129 5.80 -9.57 -2.49
CA ASP A 129 4.46 -9.37 -3.04
C ASP A 129 4.33 -10.03 -4.43
N LEU A 130 5.31 -9.81 -5.32
CA LEU A 130 5.35 -10.41 -6.66
C LEU A 130 5.42 -11.94 -6.60
N ILE A 131 6.23 -12.49 -5.68
CA ILE A 131 6.34 -13.95 -5.48
C ILE A 131 5.02 -14.52 -4.93
N ALA A 132 4.41 -13.85 -3.96
CA ALA A 132 3.15 -14.27 -3.36
C ALA A 132 2.03 -14.32 -4.40
N THR A 133 1.90 -13.28 -5.24
CA THR A 133 0.90 -13.28 -6.30
C THR A 133 1.13 -14.38 -7.33
N ARG A 134 2.39 -14.64 -7.74
CA ARG A 134 2.71 -15.77 -8.64
C ARG A 134 2.34 -17.14 -8.07
N ARG A 135 2.32 -17.28 -6.74
CA ARG A 135 1.90 -18.50 -6.03
C ARG A 135 0.38 -18.60 -5.83
N GLY A 136 -0.39 -17.64 -6.32
CA GLY A 136 -1.85 -17.65 -6.21
C GLY A 136 -2.38 -17.22 -4.84
N SER A 137 -1.66 -16.34 -4.13
CA SER A 137 -2.02 -15.91 -2.75
C SER A 137 -3.34 -15.13 -2.60
N GLY A 138 -4.14 -15.00 -3.67
CA GLY A 138 -5.42 -14.28 -3.63
C GLY A 138 -5.32 -12.75 -3.64
N ALA A 139 -4.15 -12.17 -3.90
CA ALA A 139 -4.03 -10.73 -4.05
C ALA A 139 -4.75 -10.26 -5.35
N PRO A 140 -5.61 -9.22 -5.30
CA PRO A 140 -6.26 -8.70 -6.49
C PRO A 140 -5.27 -8.23 -7.56
N ALA A 141 -5.58 -8.44 -8.84
CA ALA A 141 -4.68 -8.07 -9.94
C ALA A 141 -4.32 -6.57 -9.96
N TRP A 142 -5.23 -5.70 -9.52
CA TRP A 142 -5.00 -4.25 -9.42
C TRP A 142 -3.89 -3.90 -8.41
N TYR A 143 -3.70 -4.72 -7.36
CA TYR A 143 -2.73 -4.45 -6.30
C TYR A 143 -1.31 -4.42 -6.84
N LEU A 144 -0.92 -5.42 -7.66
CA LEU A 144 0.40 -5.43 -8.28
C LEU A 144 0.60 -4.31 -9.30
N GLY A 145 -0.46 -3.98 -10.05
CA GLY A 145 -0.43 -2.88 -11.03
C GLY A 145 -0.11 -1.53 -10.38
N VAL A 146 -0.51 -1.33 -9.12
CA VAL A 146 -0.21 -0.12 -8.34
C VAL A 146 1.10 -0.24 -7.57
N ARG A 147 1.43 -1.44 -7.07
CA ARG A 147 2.57 -1.66 -6.17
C ARG A 147 3.91 -1.28 -6.81
N LEU A 148 4.11 -1.65 -8.07
CA LEU A 148 5.37 -1.40 -8.77
C LEU A 148 5.58 0.12 -9.03
N PRO A 149 4.64 0.87 -9.65
CA PRO A 149 4.76 2.32 -9.78
C PRO A 149 4.89 3.04 -8.43
N LEU A 150 4.12 2.61 -7.43
CA LEU A 150 4.17 3.22 -6.09
C LEU A 150 5.54 3.04 -5.44
N THR A 151 6.12 1.84 -5.54
CA THR A 151 7.47 1.56 -5.06
C THR A 151 8.47 2.45 -5.79
N ALA A 152 8.41 2.52 -7.12
CA ALA A 152 9.29 3.39 -7.89
C ALA A 152 9.20 4.87 -7.46
N LEU A 153 8.00 5.40 -7.19
CA LEU A 153 7.82 6.76 -6.67
C LEU A 153 8.49 6.95 -5.31
N ILE A 154 8.36 5.98 -4.41
CA ILE A 154 8.99 6.00 -3.09
C ILE A 154 10.52 6.00 -3.23
N GLU A 155 11.06 5.06 -4.01
CA GLU A 155 12.50 4.92 -4.27
C GLU A 155 13.09 6.20 -4.87
N VAL A 156 12.45 6.76 -5.90
CA VAL A 156 12.89 8.00 -6.54
C VAL A 156 12.85 9.18 -5.56
N SER A 157 11.82 9.27 -4.71
CA SER A 157 11.73 10.34 -3.70
C SER A 157 12.89 10.28 -2.71
N PHE A 158 13.23 9.09 -2.21
CA PHE A 158 14.39 8.91 -1.32
C PHE A 158 15.72 9.16 -2.02
N LEU A 159 15.88 8.71 -3.27
CA LEU A 159 17.09 8.98 -4.06
C LEU A 159 17.30 10.47 -4.31
N VAL A 160 16.25 11.19 -4.70
CA VAL A 160 16.30 12.65 -4.90
C VAL A 160 16.74 13.32 -3.60
N ALA A 161 16.11 12.99 -2.47
CA ALA A 161 16.50 13.57 -1.18
C ALA A 161 17.95 13.24 -0.81
N LEU A 162 18.40 11.99 -0.95
CA LEU A 162 19.78 11.55 -0.66
C LEU A 162 20.81 12.35 -1.46
N VAL A 163 20.60 12.48 -2.77
CA VAL A 163 21.52 13.21 -3.65
C VAL A 163 21.49 14.71 -3.35
N SER A 164 20.33 15.27 -3.03
CA SER A 164 20.17 16.71 -2.79
C SER A 164 20.66 17.19 -1.43
N PHE A 165 20.61 16.38 -0.37
CA PHE A 165 21.17 16.80 0.93
C PHE A 165 22.68 16.52 1.02
N GLY A 166 23.18 15.52 0.28
CA GLY A 166 24.60 15.21 0.21
C GLY A 166 25.42 16.18 -0.64
N ALA A 167 24.77 17.10 -1.37
CA ALA A 167 25.36 18.07 -2.30
C ALA A 167 25.16 19.54 -1.86
#